data_AF-A0AA97AN26-F1
#
_entry.id   AF-A0AA97AN26-F1
#
_cell.length_a   1.000
_cell.length_b   1.000
_cell.length_c   1.000
_cell.angle_alpha   90.00
_cell.angle_beta   90.00
_cell.angle_gamma   90.00
#
_symmetry.space_group_name_H-M   'P 1'
#
loop_
_entity.id
_entity.type
_entity.pdbx_description
1 polymer ?
#
loop_
_entity_poly.entity_id
_entity_poly.type
_entity_poly.pdbx_seq_one_letter_code
_entity_poly.pdbx_strand_id
1 'polypeptide(L)'
;MQDNLIGLFMLKRNNLNQQYRGEIYPIAQYRNGRYTDASLDVTPEVREDSKEAEIVQRNAANSVLNTNPTFTIANPGYALGKFSVDRLGVGQFACSAVLVGRGKLAGQSDLNLAFNQLPRASQRTSSGVFNGQEFDETWRSAIAAKVTTPATTVRPTRAQLDQYRKDLIRIGTNEIAKNPQAKSVQGTVTLVELRVFDLNGDGQPEVFGKLRKAPARAVQPNRDRPTVSSIYANVWLGYGASQPQLLSSQAVPYFVPAIEAGRIYEIVGTIDANGDGQQEVLIQNNGYEAITFSLYELQGNQLKSVFTGAGYGC
;
A
#
# COMPACT_ATOMS: atom_id res chain seq x y z
N MET A 1 1.21 -3.69 -25.10
CA MET A 1 1.05 -3.87 -23.64
C MET A 1 2.17 -4.77 -23.17
N GLN A 2 2.94 -4.33 -22.18
CA GLN A 2 4.14 -5.04 -21.73
C GLN A 2 3.82 -5.83 -20.46
N ASP A 3 4.30 -7.07 -20.38
CA ASP A 3 4.24 -7.85 -19.15
C ASP A 3 4.95 -7.09 -18.02
N ASN A 4 4.26 -6.88 -16.91
CA ASN A 4 4.80 -6.14 -15.77
C ASN A 4 4.65 -6.93 -14.48
N LEU A 5 5.68 -6.89 -13.65
CA LEU A 5 5.66 -7.48 -12.32
C LEU A 5 5.72 -6.33 -11.32
N ILE A 6 4.73 -6.26 -10.44
CA ILE A 6 4.57 -5.23 -9.42
C ILE A 6 4.90 -5.85 -8.07
N GLY A 7 5.70 -5.16 -7.28
CA GLY A 7 6.06 -5.56 -5.94
C GLY A 7 6.22 -4.38 -5.00
N LEU A 8 6.30 -4.69 -3.71
CA LEU A 8 6.74 -3.75 -2.70
C LEU A 8 8.24 -3.92 -2.49
N PHE A 9 9.01 -2.89 -2.81
CA PHE A 9 10.40 -2.83 -2.40
C PHE A 9 10.48 -2.41 -0.95
N MET A 10 11.17 -3.20 -0.15
CA MET A 10 11.45 -2.92 1.26
C MET A 10 12.95 -2.78 1.44
N LEU A 11 13.35 -1.72 2.14
CA LEU A 11 14.73 -1.52 2.53
C LEU A 11 14.83 -1.47 4.05
N LYS A 12 15.45 -2.49 4.61
CA LYS A 12 15.60 -2.73 6.05
C LYS A 12 16.98 -2.28 6.51
N ARG A 13 17.06 -1.58 7.63
CA ARG A 13 18.29 -1.19 8.33
C ARG A 13 18.27 -1.80 9.73
N ASN A 14 19.26 -2.61 10.05
CA ASN A 14 19.45 -3.16 11.39
C ASN A 14 20.43 -2.28 12.19
N ASN A 15 20.09 -1.96 13.44
CA ASN A 15 20.94 -1.17 14.35
C ASN A 15 22.21 -1.91 14.82
N LEU A 16 22.20 -3.24 14.91
CA LEU A 16 23.30 -4.07 15.43
C LEU A 16 24.57 -3.98 14.59
N ASN A 17 24.41 -3.86 13.27
CA ASN A 17 25.53 -3.87 12.33
C ASN A 17 25.43 -2.79 11.25
N GLN A 18 24.41 -1.92 11.32
CA GLN A 18 24.12 -0.87 10.34
C GLN A 18 24.00 -1.39 8.89
N GLN A 19 23.71 -2.68 8.73
CA GLN A 19 23.55 -3.28 7.41
C GLN A 19 22.19 -2.93 6.82
N TYR A 20 22.21 -2.64 5.53
CA TYR A 20 21.02 -2.45 4.72
C TYR A 20 20.72 -3.70 3.92
N ARG A 21 19.46 -4.14 3.96
CA ARG A 21 18.95 -5.29 3.19
C ARG A 21 17.76 -4.87 2.36
N GLY A 22 17.90 -4.96 1.04
CA GLY A 22 16.80 -4.78 0.08
C GLY A 22 16.07 -6.09 -0.18
N GLU A 23 14.75 -6.04 -0.14
CA GLU A 23 13.84 -7.15 -0.43
C GLU A 23 12.72 -6.68 -1.36
N ILE A 24 12.29 -7.56 -2.27
CA ILE A 24 11.08 -7.37 -3.08
C ILE A 24 10.05 -8.40 -2.63
N TYR A 25 8.90 -7.89 -2.19
CA TYR A 25 7.70 -8.68 -2.02
C TYR A 25 6.84 -8.57 -3.28
N PRO A 26 6.66 -9.65 -4.06
CA PRO A 26 5.82 -9.59 -5.26
C PRO A 26 4.35 -9.48 -4.86
N ILE A 27 3.62 -8.59 -5.55
CA ILE A 27 2.20 -8.31 -5.27
C ILE A 27 1.33 -8.84 -6.41
N ALA A 28 1.57 -8.34 -7.63
CA ALA A 28 0.74 -8.67 -8.78
C ALA A 28 1.59 -8.77 -10.04
N GLN A 29 1.13 -9.58 -11.00
CA GLN A 29 1.67 -9.62 -12.35
C GLN A 29 0.58 -9.16 -13.32
N TYR A 30 0.90 -8.15 -14.13
CA TYR A 30 0.09 -7.77 -15.28
C TYR A 30 0.58 -8.52 -16.51
N ARG A 31 -0.28 -9.35 -17.10
CA ARG A 31 0.00 -10.14 -18.31
C ARG A 31 -1.28 -10.36 -19.09
N ASN A 32 -1.21 -10.23 -20.41
CA ASN A 32 -2.35 -10.46 -21.32
C ASN A 32 -3.64 -9.71 -20.91
N GLY A 33 -3.51 -8.45 -20.47
CA GLY A 33 -4.65 -7.61 -20.11
C GLY A 33 -5.26 -7.90 -18.75
N ARG A 34 -4.59 -8.66 -17.87
CA ARG A 34 -5.11 -9.04 -16.55
C ARG A 34 -4.03 -9.00 -15.48
N TYR A 35 -4.47 -8.68 -14.26
CA TYR A 35 -3.66 -8.84 -13.06
C TYR A 35 -3.90 -10.21 -12.42
N THR A 36 -2.82 -10.87 -12.01
CA THR A 36 -2.85 -12.10 -11.21
C THR A 36 -2.01 -11.94 -9.96
N ASP A 37 -2.36 -12.67 -8.91
CA ASP A 37 -1.57 -12.70 -7.67
C ASP A 37 -0.17 -13.23 -7.98
N ALA A 38 0.84 -12.53 -7.46
CA ALA A 38 2.24 -12.87 -7.64
C ALA A 38 2.94 -13.20 -6.31
N SER A 39 2.22 -13.06 -5.20
CA SER A 39 2.72 -13.32 -3.86
C SER A 39 2.69 -14.81 -3.52
N LEU A 40 3.50 -15.20 -2.54
CA LEU A 40 3.48 -16.54 -1.97
C LEU A 40 3.70 -16.44 -0.45
N ASP A 41 2.61 -16.59 0.31
CA ASP A 41 2.67 -16.79 1.77
C ASP A 41 3.16 -18.22 2.03
N VAL A 42 4.17 -18.35 2.89
CA VAL A 42 4.81 -19.62 3.26
C VAL A 42 4.79 -19.84 4.79
N THR A 43 3.88 -19.15 5.49
CA THR A 43 3.78 -19.21 6.96
C THR A 43 3.51 -20.61 7.50
N PRO A 44 2.57 -21.40 6.92
CA PRO A 44 2.39 -22.79 7.33
C PRO A 44 3.67 -23.62 7.20
N GLU A 45 4.40 -23.45 6.09
CA GLU A 45 5.62 -24.20 5.78
C GLU A 45 6.75 -23.89 6.76
N VAL A 46 6.87 -22.64 7.24
CA VAL A 46 7.84 -22.26 8.28
C VAL A 46 7.53 -22.92 9.62
N ARG A 47 6.25 -23.19 9.93
CA ARG A 47 5.88 -23.88 11.17
C ARG A 47 6.24 -25.37 11.12
N GLU A 48 6.11 -25.98 9.95
CA GLU A 48 6.41 -27.40 9.73
C GLU A 48 7.90 -27.67 9.49
N ASP A 49 8.64 -26.68 8.98
CA ASP A 49 10.04 -26.79 8.64
C ASP A 49 10.84 -25.56 9.08
N SER A 50 11.91 -25.77 9.83
CA SER A 50 12.75 -24.69 10.35
C SER A 50 13.86 -24.25 9.40
N LYS A 51 14.07 -24.92 8.26
CA LYS A 51 15.16 -24.61 7.33
C LYS A 51 14.69 -23.79 6.12
N GLU A 52 15.01 -22.49 6.14
CA GLU A 52 14.73 -21.54 5.04
C GLU A 52 15.10 -22.09 3.65
N ALA A 53 16.25 -22.74 3.52
CA ALA A 53 16.72 -23.30 2.24
C ALA A 53 15.77 -24.34 1.64
N GLU A 54 15.14 -25.16 2.48
CA GLU A 54 14.21 -26.20 2.04
C GLU A 54 12.87 -25.58 1.61
N ILE A 55 12.37 -24.60 2.36
CA ILE A 55 11.17 -23.82 2.01
C ILE A 55 11.37 -23.14 0.65
N VAL A 56 12.51 -22.47 0.46
CA VAL A 56 12.85 -21.83 -0.81
C VAL A 56 12.91 -22.86 -1.93
N GLN A 57 13.57 -24.00 -1.72
CA GLN A 57 13.67 -25.05 -2.75
C GLN A 57 12.29 -25.57 -3.16
N ARG A 58 11.41 -25.87 -2.20
CA ARG A 58 10.05 -26.38 -2.48
C ARG A 58 9.19 -25.36 -3.23
N ASN A 59 9.35 -24.08 -2.93
CA ASN A 59 8.49 -23.02 -3.46
C ASN A 59 9.07 -22.26 -4.67
N ALA A 60 10.36 -22.40 -4.97
CA ALA A 60 11.04 -21.66 -6.05
C ALA A 60 10.37 -21.88 -7.42
N ALA A 61 9.87 -23.08 -7.71
CA ALA A 61 9.21 -23.38 -8.99
C ALA A 61 7.93 -22.54 -9.20
N ASN A 62 7.23 -22.20 -8.11
CA ASN A 62 5.97 -21.45 -8.14
C ASN A 62 6.19 -19.93 -8.01
N SER A 63 7.41 -19.50 -7.68
CA SER A 63 7.71 -18.09 -7.47
C SER A 63 7.92 -17.36 -8.78
N VAL A 64 7.17 -16.27 -9.00
CA VAL A 64 7.41 -15.34 -10.12
C VAL A 64 8.82 -14.74 -10.14
N LEU A 65 9.51 -14.77 -8.99
CA LEU A 65 10.84 -14.20 -8.81
C LEU A 65 11.97 -15.15 -9.22
N ASN A 66 11.68 -16.43 -9.52
CA ASN A 66 12.69 -17.41 -9.93
C ASN A 66 13.37 -17.09 -11.28
N THR A 67 12.79 -16.16 -12.04
CA THR A 67 13.36 -15.65 -13.30
C THR A 67 14.42 -14.56 -13.09
N ASN A 68 14.79 -14.26 -11.85
CA ASN A 68 15.72 -13.20 -11.47
C ASN A 68 15.34 -11.84 -12.09
N PRO A 69 14.10 -11.35 -11.85
CA PRO A 69 13.62 -10.12 -12.44
C PRO A 69 14.41 -8.90 -11.93
N THR A 70 14.39 -7.84 -12.75
CA THR A 70 14.87 -6.51 -12.35
C THR A 70 13.68 -5.56 -12.27
N PHE A 71 13.65 -4.77 -11.20
CA PHE A 71 12.61 -3.78 -10.92
C PHE A 71 13.17 -2.37 -10.97
N THR A 72 12.39 -1.44 -11.49
CA THR A 72 12.56 -0.01 -11.27
C THR A 72 11.84 0.36 -9.97
N ILE A 73 12.53 1.07 -9.09
CA ILE A 73 11.95 1.54 -7.82
C ILE A 73 11.30 2.91 -8.06
N ALA A 74 9.97 2.96 -7.92
CA ALA A 74 9.17 4.15 -8.15
C ALA A 74 9.17 5.06 -6.92
N ASN A 75 9.46 6.34 -7.12
CA ASN A 75 9.25 7.41 -6.16
C ASN A 75 8.49 8.55 -6.87
N PRO A 76 7.65 9.35 -6.20
CA PRO A 76 6.92 10.43 -6.86
C PRO A 76 7.88 11.38 -7.59
N GLY A 77 7.73 11.45 -8.92
CA GLY A 77 8.49 12.34 -9.81
C GLY A 77 9.84 11.82 -10.33
N TYR A 78 10.37 10.67 -9.87
CA TYR A 78 11.62 10.10 -10.41
C TYR A 78 11.87 8.63 -10.00
N ALA A 79 12.70 7.92 -10.77
CA ALA A 79 13.16 6.57 -10.42
C ALA A 79 14.37 6.62 -9.48
N LEU A 80 14.36 5.84 -8.40
CA LEU A 80 15.48 5.77 -7.44
C LEU A 80 16.65 4.89 -7.95
N GLY A 81 16.35 3.89 -8.77
CA GLY A 81 17.33 2.94 -9.28
C GLY A 81 16.69 1.64 -9.74
N LYS A 82 17.53 0.68 -10.14
CA LYS A 82 17.12 -0.66 -10.54
C LYS A 82 17.53 -1.68 -9.49
N PHE A 83 16.59 -2.47 -8.99
CA PHE A 83 16.85 -3.57 -8.08
C PHE A 83 16.79 -4.89 -8.83
N SER A 84 17.91 -5.61 -8.90
CA SER A 84 17.99 -6.93 -9.54
C SER A 84 17.93 -8.01 -8.48
N VAL A 85 16.92 -8.88 -8.58
CA VAL A 85 16.76 -10.06 -7.73
C VAL A 85 17.78 -11.11 -8.20
N ASP A 86 18.65 -11.55 -7.29
CA ASP A 86 19.67 -12.57 -7.56
C ASP A 86 19.46 -13.87 -6.77
N ARG A 87 18.60 -13.84 -5.74
CA ARG A 87 18.23 -15.02 -4.97
C ARG A 87 16.87 -14.87 -4.30
N LEU A 88 16.27 -16.00 -3.97
CA LEU A 88 15.08 -16.09 -3.14
C LEU A 88 15.46 -16.23 -1.66
N GLY A 89 14.57 -15.78 -0.79
CA GLY A 89 14.67 -16.02 0.65
C GLY A 89 13.28 -15.94 1.29
N VAL A 90 13.22 -16.25 2.57
CA VAL A 90 12.00 -16.07 3.37
C VAL A 90 12.13 -14.75 4.14
N GLY A 91 11.16 -13.87 3.96
CA GLY A 91 11.09 -12.57 4.62
C GLY A 91 9.89 -12.49 5.56
N GLN A 92 10.05 -11.85 6.71
CA GLN A 92 8.92 -11.53 7.59
C GLN A 92 8.21 -10.27 7.09
N PHE A 93 6.90 -10.37 6.89
CA PHE A 93 6.02 -9.28 6.48
C PHE A 93 4.72 -9.30 7.30
N ALA A 94 4.56 -8.32 8.19
CA ALA A 94 3.63 -8.39 9.33
C ALA A 94 3.81 -9.71 10.12
N CYS A 95 2.75 -10.49 10.32
CA CYS A 95 2.82 -11.81 11.00
C CYS A 95 3.19 -12.96 10.06
N SER A 96 3.08 -12.79 8.75
CA SER A 96 3.42 -13.86 7.80
C SER A 96 4.90 -13.92 7.47
N ALA A 97 5.34 -15.14 7.17
CA ALA A 97 6.55 -15.39 6.42
C ALA A 97 6.20 -15.55 4.94
N VAL A 98 6.84 -14.76 4.08
CA VAL A 98 6.56 -14.73 2.64
C VAL A 98 7.84 -14.97 1.85
N LEU A 99 7.70 -15.54 0.65
CA LEU A 99 8.84 -15.66 -0.26
C LEU A 99 9.18 -14.28 -0.85
N VAL A 100 10.43 -13.85 -0.67
CA VAL A 100 10.91 -12.53 -1.13
C VAL A 100 12.11 -12.66 -2.06
N GLY A 101 12.25 -11.69 -2.94
CA GLY A 101 13.43 -11.53 -3.79
C GLY A 101 14.48 -10.72 -3.04
N ARG A 102 15.66 -11.28 -2.82
CA ARG A 102 16.84 -10.56 -2.34
C ARG A 102 17.75 -10.28 -3.52
N GLY A 103 18.50 -9.21 -3.42
CA GLY A 103 19.19 -8.68 -4.58
C GLY A 103 20.07 -7.48 -4.28
N LYS A 104 20.45 -6.82 -5.36
CA LYS A 104 21.34 -5.65 -5.34
C LYS A 104 20.67 -4.49 -6.03
N LEU A 105 20.85 -3.31 -5.46
CA LEU A 105 20.47 -2.07 -6.11
C LEU A 105 21.62 -1.61 -7.01
N ALA A 106 21.31 -1.37 -8.28
CA ALA A 106 22.20 -0.79 -9.27
C ALA A 106 21.65 0.59 -9.72
N GLY A 107 22.53 1.56 -9.95
CA GLY A 107 22.15 2.90 -10.38
C GLY A 107 22.85 4.00 -9.58
N GLN A 108 22.15 5.12 -9.35
CA GLN A 108 22.70 6.36 -8.78
C GLN A 108 22.81 6.37 -7.24
N SER A 109 22.30 5.34 -6.56
CA SER A 109 22.26 5.27 -5.11
C SER A 109 22.69 3.90 -4.60
N ASP A 110 23.50 3.87 -3.54
CA ASP A 110 23.66 2.67 -2.72
C ASP A 110 22.43 2.46 -1.82
N LEU A 111 22.37 1.35 -1.08
CA LEU A 111 21.25 1.05 -0.20
C LEU A 111 21.09 2.06 0.95
N ASN A 112 22.17 2.68 1.43
CA ASN A 112 22.09 3.70 2.47
C ASN A 112 21.45 4.99 1.92
N LEU A 113 21.87 5.44 0.74
CA LEU A 113 21.31 6.60 0.07
C LEU A 113 19.85 6.36 -0.33
N ALA A 114 19.55 5.18 -0.90
CA ALA A 114 18.18 4.80 -1.24
C ALA A 114 17.27 4.80 -0.01
N PHE A 115 17.74 4.26 1.13
CA PHE A 115 16.96 4.29 2.37
C PHE A 115 16.59 5.71 2.79
N ASN A 116 17.55 6.65 2.68
CA ASN A 116 17.31 8.04 3.01
C ASN A 116 16.38 8.77 2.04
N GLN A 117 16.35 8.35 0.77
CA GLN A 117 15.48 8.90 -0.27
C GLN A 117 14.07 8.30 -0.30
N LEU A 118 13.87 7.11 0.28
CA LEU A 118 12.55 6.50 0.39
C LEU A 118 11.61 7.30 1.31
N PRO A 119 10.28 7.30 1.04
CA PRO A 119 9.32 8.12 1.78
C PRO A 119 9.32 7.80 3.28
N ARG A 120 9.47 8.82 4.13
CA ARG A 120 9.37 8.64 5.60
C ARG A 120 8.00 8.16 6.06
N ALA A 121 6.94 8.45 5.32
CA ALA A 121 5.59 7.97 5.63
C ALA A 121 5.46 6.44 5.57
N SER A 122 6.28 5.78 4.74
CA SER A 122 6.37 4.32 4.65
C SER A 122 7.15 3.69 5.81
N GLN A 123 7.78 4.51 6.66
CA GLN A 123 8.69 4.00 7.68
C GLN A 123 7.93 3.14 8.70
N ARG A 124 8.53 2.01 9.05
CA ARG A 124 8.10 1.12 10.11
C ARG A 124 9.32 0.69 10.91
N THR A 125 9.08 0.29 12.13
CA THR A 125 10.11 -0.13 13.07
C THR A 125 9.65 -1.39 13.78
N SER A 126 10.56 -2.35 13.95
CA SER A 126 10.43 -3.40 14.95
C SER A 126 11.62 -3.32 15.90
N SER A 127 11.37 -3.71 17.14
CA SER A 127 12.37 -3.78 18.20
C SER A 127 12.18 -5.10 18.94
N GLY A 128 13.26 -5.70 19.43
CA GLY A 128 13.18 -6.95 20.19
C GLY A 128 14.54 -7.42 20.70
N VAL A 129 14.62 -8.70 21.06
CA VAL A 129 15.87 -9.33 21.50
C VAL A 129 16.15 -10.55 20.65
N PHE A 130 17.36 -10.62 20.06
CA PHE A 130 17.83 -11.77 19.29
C PHE A 130 19.18 -12.21 19.83
N ASN A 131 19.31 -13.48 20.23
CA ASN A 131 20.51 -14.03 20.87
C ASN A 131 21.02 -13.20 22.07
N GLY A 132 20.11 -12.67 22.88
CA GLY A 132 20.45 -11.85 24.05
C GLY A 132 20.90 -10.42 23.74
N GLN A 133 20.86 -9.99 22.48
CA GLN A 133 21.14 -8.60 22.09
C GLN A 133 19.84 -7.89 21.71
N GLU A 134 19.65 -6.66 22.21
CA GLU A 134 18.59 -5.77 21.75
C GLU A 134 18.80 -5.45 20.27
N PHE A 135 17.77 -5.63 19.45
CA PHE A 135 17.79 -5.28 18.04
C PHE A 135 16.65 -4.29 17.74
N ASP A 136 16.94 -3.34 16.85
CA ASP A 136 15.96 -2.49 16.19
C ASP A 136 16.14 -2.61 14.68
N GLU A 137 15.08 -2.95 13.97
CA GLU A 137 15.02 -2.91 12.52
C GLU A 137 14.10 -1.75 12.11
N THR A 138 14.63 -0.81 11.33
CA THR A 138 13.81 0.20 10.67
C THR A 138 13.71 -0.16 9.20
N TRP A 139 12.52 -0.11 8.63
CA TRP A 139 12.35 -0.26 7.19
C TRP A 139 11.50 0.84 6.58
N ARG A 140 11.77 1.08 5.30
CA ARG A 140 10.97 1.94 4.42
C ARG A 140 10.60 1.17 3.17
N SER A 141 9.50 1.54 2.55
CA SER A 141 9.02 0.88 1.35
C SER A 141 8.62 1.85 0.26
N ALA A 142 8.64 1.34 -0.97
CA ALA A 142 8.12 1.99 -2.15
C ALA A 142 7.60 0.95 -3.13
N ILE A 143 6.81 1.40 -4.10
CA ILE A 143 6.36 0.53 -5.19
C ILE A 143 7.55 0.24 -6.09
N ALA A 144 7.64 -1.00 -6.54
CA ALA A 144 8.60 -1.45 -7.52
C ALA A 144 7.85 -2.11 -8.69
N ALA A 145 8.25 -1.81 -9.91
CA ALA A 145 7.76 -2.54 -11.08
C ALA A 145 8.84 -2.77 -12.10
N LYS A 146 8.69 -3.80 -12.93
CA LYS A 146 9.64 -4.09 -14.01
C LYS A 146 9.74 -2.91 -14.98
N VAL A 147 8.61 -2.31 -15.32
CA VAL A 147 8.49 -1.10 -16.14
C VAL A 147 7.52 -0.14 -15.46
N THR A 148 7.81 1.16 -15.52
CA THR A 148 6.91 2.20 -14.99
C THR A 148 7.22 3.54 -15.64
N THR A 149 6.17 4.32 -15.88
CA THR A 149 6.25 5.73 -16.25
C THR A 149 6.11 6.58 -14.97
N PRO A 150 6.99 7.57 -14.73
CA PRO A 150 6.85 8.45 -13.58
C PRO A 150 5.51 9.18 -13.60
N ALA A 151 4.85 9.25 -12.44
CA ALA A 151 3.62 10.02 -12.29
C ALA A 151 3.86 11.52 -12.49
N THR A 152 2.95 12.18 -13.20
CA THR A 152 2.86 13.63 -13.22
C THR A 152 2.45 14.12 -11.84
N THR A 153 3.05 15.23 -11.38
CA THR A 153 2.74 15.79 -10.06
C THR A 153 1.91 17.06 -10.22
N VAL A 154 0.67 17.05 -9.71
CA VAL A 154 -0.08 18.30 -9.47
C VAL A 154 0.38 18.92 -8.15
N ARG A 155 0.56 20.24 -8.13
CA ARG A 155 0.82 21.01 -6.91
C ARG A 155 -0.32 21.98 -6.62
N PRO A 156 -1.34 21.57 -5.85
CA PRO A 156 -2.47 22.43 -5.53
C PRO A 156 -2.06 23.64 -4.68
N THR A 157 -2.71 24.77 -4.92
CA THR A 157 -2.64 25.94 -4.05
C THR A 157 -3.34 25.67 -2.71
N ARG A 158 -3.08 26.50 -1.70
CA ARG A 158 -3.75 26.37 -0.41
C ARG A 158 -5.28 26.49 -0.52
N ALA A 159 -5.76 27.41 -1.36
CA ALA A 159 -7.18 27.61 -1.59
C ALA A 159 -7.84 26.37 -2.23
N GLN A 160 -7.16 25.72 -3.18
CA GLN A 160 -7.63 24.45 -3.77
C GLN A 160 -7.70 23.34 -2.72
N LEU A 161 -6.66 23.18 -1.89
CA LEU A 161 -6.68 22.17 -0.80
C LEU A 161 -7.82 22.41 0.18
N ASP A 162 -8.09 23.66 0.55
CA ASP A 162 -9.19 24.02 1.44
C ASP A 162 -10.56 23.73 0.79
N GLN A 163 -10.69 23.93 -0.53
CA GLN A 163 -11.89 23.57 -1.28
C GLN A 163 -12.08 22.04 -1.35
N TYR A 164 -11.03 21.30 -1.72
CA TYR A 164 -11.03 19.84 -1.77
C TYR A 164 -11.43 19.23 -0.43
N ARG A 165 -10.91 19.78 0.68
CA ARG A 165 -11.31 19.38 2.03
C ARG A 165 -12.82 19.55 2.28
N LYS A 166 -13.39 20.69 1.90
CA LYS A 166 -14.83 20.96 2.07
C LYS A 166 -15.67 20.00 1.24
N ASP A 167 -15.30 19.76 0.00
CA ASP A 167 -16.01 18.85 -0.90
C ASP A 167 -15.92 17.40 -0.45
N LEU A 168 -14.74 16.94 -0.03
CA LEU A 168 -14.56 15.62 0.56
C LEU A 168 -15.42 15.42 1.81
N ILE A 169 -15.47 16.39 2.72
CA ILE A 169 -16.32 16.28 3.93
C ILE A 169 -17.80 16.25 3.53
N ARG A 170 -18.24 17.12 2.62
CA ARG A 170 -19.63 17.18 2.15
C ARG A 170 -20.05 15.89 1.47
N ILE A 171 -19.33 15.47 0.43
CA ILE A 171 -19.63 14.26 -0.35
C ILE A 171 -19.43 13.02 0.51
N GLY A 172 -18.32 12.94 1.24
CA GLY A 172 -18.01 11.80 2.11
C GLY A 172 -19.00 11.62 3.26
N THR A 173 -19.61 12.69 3.78
CA THR A 173 -20.72 12.57 4.74
C THR A 173 -21.92 11.87 4.11
N ASN A 174 -22.26 12.21 2.87
CA ASN A 174 -23.34 11.55 2.14
C ASN A 174 -23.00 10.09 1.84
N GLU A 175 -21.77 9.79 1.43
CA GLU A 175 -21.33 8.41 1.15
C GLU A 175 -21.32 7.54 2.42
N ILE A 176 -20.86 8.08 3.55
CA ILE A 176 -20.92 7.38 4.84
C ILE A 176 -22.37 7.08 5.22
N ALA A 177 -23.30 8.02 5.00
CA ALA A 177 -24.71 7.84 5.35
C ALA A 177 -25.41 6.71 4.57
N LYS A 178 -24.87 6.29 3.42
CA LYS A 178 -25.37 5.13 2.67
C LYS A 178 -25.09 3.80 3.38
N ASN A 179 -24.09 3.74 4.27
CA ASN A 179 -23.82 2.56 5.07
C ASN A 179 -24.87 2.46 6.22
N PRO A 180 -25.65 1.37 6.34
CA PRO A 180 -26.69 1.24 7.37
C PRO A 180 -26.18 1.38 8.80
N GLN A 181 -24.93 0.94 9.06
CA GLN A 181 -24.30 1.04 10.37
C GLN A 181 -23.91 2.48 10.73
N ALA A 182 -23.95 3.44 9.78
CA ALA A 182 -23.64 4.84 10.07
C ALA A 182 -24.66 5.55 10.94
N LYS A 183 -25.89 5.02 11.01
CA LYS A 183 -26.95 5.57 11.84
C LYS A 183 -26.68 5.37 13.34
N SER A 184 -25.95 4.33 13.73
CA SER A 184 -25.61 4.07 15.13
C SER A 184 -24.38 4.85 15.61
N VAL A 185 -23.63 5.48 14.70
CA VAL A 185 -22.49 6.33 15.01
C VAL A 185 -22.94 7.79 15.08
N GLN A 186 -22.92 8.40 16.28
CA GLN A 186 -23.46 9.75 16.49
C GLN A 186 -22.49 10.92 16.30
N GLY A 187 -21.18 10.70 16.12
CA GLY A 187 -20.23 11.81 15.94
C GLY A 187 -20.22 12.40 14.53
N THR A 188 -19.41 13.45 14.36
CA THR A 188 -19.24 14.16 13.10
C THR A 188 -18.25 13.46 12.19
N VAL A 189 -18.40 13.70 10.88
CA VAL A 189 -17.45 13.24 9.87
C VAL A 189 -16.26 14.20 9.86
N THR A 190 -15.06 13.64 9.96
CA THR A 190 -13.79 14.37 9.91
C THR A 190 -12.93 13.84 8.77
N LEU A 191 -12.13 14.71 8.16
CA LEU A 191 -11.12 14.32 7.19
C LEU A 191 -9.84 13.93 7.93
N VAL A 192 -9.40 12.69 7.73
CA VAL A 192 -8.18 12.12 8.32
C VAL A 192 -6.98 12.35 7.41
N GLU A 193 -7.17 12.17 6.11
CA GLU A 193 -6.12 12.27 5.11
C GLU A 193 -6.66 12.86 3.82
N LEU A 194 -5.84 13.67 3.15
CA LEU A 194 -6.09 14.18 1.81
C LEU A 194 -4.82 13.94 0.97
N ARG A 195 -4.98 13.33 -0.19
CA ARG A 195 -3.92 13.23 -1.21
C ARG A 195 -4.44 13.69 -2.57
N VAL A 196 -3.56 14.24 -3.38
CA VAL A 196 -3.89 14.75 -4.71
C VAL A 196 -2.95 14.12 -5.72
N PHE A 197 -3.52 13.66 -6.83
CA PHE A 197 -2.85 12.92 -7.89
C PHE A 197 -3.23 13.50 -9.26
N ASP A 198 -2.42 13.20 -10.26
CA ASP A 198 -2.73 13.33 -11.69
C ASP A 198 -2.67 11.91 -12.27
N LEU A 199 -3.75 11.13 -12.14
CA LEU A 199 -3.71 9.71 -12.49
C LEU A 199 -3.71 9.52 -14.01
N ASN A 200 -4.39 10.37 -14.76
CA ASN A 200 -4.45 10.28 -16.23
C ASN A 200 -3.47 11.22 -16.95
N GLY A 201 -2.75 12.09 -16.23
CA GLY A 201 -1.77 13.00 -16.81
C GLY A 201 -2.39 14.20 -17.55
N ASP A 202 -3.66 14.51 -17.33
CA ASP A 202 -4.37 15.61 -18.01
C ASP A 202 -4.19 16.98 -17.31
N GLY A 203 -3.50 16.99 -16.17
CA GLY A 203 -3.25 18.18 -15.36
C GLY A 203 -4.43 18.60 -14.47
N GLN A 204 -5.57 17.91 -14.56
CA GLN A 204 -6.65 17.98 -13.59
C GLN A 204 -6.45 16.94 -12.47
N PRO A 205 -6.82 17.26 -11.22
CA PRO A 205 -6.51 16.37 -10.13
C PRO A 205 -7.58 15.32 -9.85
N GLU A 206 -7.13 14.09 -9.57
CA GLU A 206 -7.85 13.11 -8.77
C GLU A 206 -7.48 13.26 -7.29
N VAL A 207 -8.48 13.52 -6.47
CA VAL A 207 -8.32 13.80 -5.04
C VAL A 207 -8.87 12.66 -4.21
N PHE A 208 -8.02 12.10 -3.37
CA PHE A 208 -8.38 11.13 -2.35
C PHE A 208 -8.66 11.82 -1.02
N GLY A 209 -9.72 11.39 -0.34
CA GLY A 209 -9.96 11.67 1.06
C GLY A 209 -10.24 10.40 1.86
N LYS A 210 -9.52 10.24 2.96
CA LYS A 210 -9.88 9.29 4.02
C LYS A 210 -10.67 10.02 5.08
N LEU A 211 -11.91 9.64 5.27
CA LEU A 211 -12.83 10.23 6.24
C LEU A 211 -13.12 9.27 7.37
N ARG A 212 -13.46 9.83 8.53
CA ARG A 212 -13.86 9.08 9.71
C ARG A 212 -15.07 9.72 10.37
N LYS A 213 -16.11 8.92 10.58
CA LYS A 213 -17.19 9.21 11.52
C LYS A 213 -16.91 8.45 12.81
N ALA A 214 -16.51 9.15 13.86
CA ALA A 214 -16.24 8.56 15.16
C ALA A 214 -17.50 8.55 16.04
N PRO A 215 -17.66 7.62 17.00
CA PRO A 215 -18.69 7.73 18.01
C PRO A 215 -18.44 8.93 18.94
N ALA A 216 -19.50 9.41 19.60
CA ALA A 216 -19.42 10.58 20.51
C ALA A 216 -18.59 10.32 21.77
N ARG A 217 -18.44 9.05 22.18
CA ARG A 217 -17.55 8.62 23.26
C ARG A 217 -16.39 7.79 22.72
N ALA A 218 -15.29 7.72 23.47
CA ALA A 218 -14.19 6.81 23.16
C ALA A 218 -14.68 5.35 23.13
N VAL A 219 -14.21 4.59 22.13
CA VAL A 219 -14.49 3.15 21.98
C VAL A 219 -13.63 2.36 22.95
N GLN A 220 -14.23 1.39 23.65
CA GLN A 220 -13.55 0.42 24.49
C GLN A 220 -13.55 -0.95 23.79
N PRO A 221 -12.46 -1.35 23.10
CA PRO A 221 -12.44 -2.51 22.20
C PRO A 221 -12.80 -3.85 22.85
N ASN A 222 -12.57 -3.99 24.16
CA ASN A 222 -12.86 -5.22 24.91
C ASN A 222 -14.32 -5.27 25.43
N ARG A 223 -15.01 -4.12 25.48
CA ARG A 223 -16.36 -3.99 26.03
C ARG A 223 -17.43 -3.74 24.95
N ASP A 224 -17.06 -3.04 23.88
CA ASP A 224 -17.99 -2.59 22.84
C ASP A 224 -18.12 -3.61 21.67
N ARG A 225 -17.60 -4.86 21.83
CA ARG A 225 -17.78 -5.97 20.87
C ARG A 225 -19.28 -6.35 20.78
N PRO A 226 -19.94 -6.39 19.60
CA PRO A 226 -19.59 -5.89 18.27
C PRO A 226 -20.55 -4.76 17.80
N THR A 227 -21.05 -3.91 18.70
CA THR A 227 -22.28 -3.15 18.43
C THR A 227 -22.08 -1.82 17.72
N VAL A 228 -20.99 -1.08 17.93
CA VAL A 228 -20.65 0.11 17.11
C VAL A 228 -19.15 0.45 17.19
N SER A 229 -18.50 0.70 16.06
CA SER A 229 -17.17 1.32 16.00
C SER A 229 -17.13 2.40 14.92
N SER A 230 -16.02 3.13 14.78
CA SER A 230 -15.93 4.23 13.80
C SER A 230 -16.24 3.71 12.39
N ILE A 231 -16.82 4.57 11.56
CA ILE A 231 -16.92 4.30 10.12
C ILE A 231 -15.84 5.08 9.42
N TYR A 232 -15.06 4.37 8.63
CA TYR A 232 -14.11 4.97 7.72
C TYR A 232 -14.70 4.99 6.33
N ALA A 233 -14.42 6.05 5.59
CA ALA A 233 -14.73 6.10 4.17
C ALA A 233 -13.54 6.59 3.38
N ASN A 234 -13.26 5.90 2.28
CA ASN A 234 -12.40 6.38 1.22
C ASN A 234 -13.28 7.00 0.15
N VAL A 235 -12.96 8.22 -0.24
CA VAL A 235 -13.69 8.96 -1.27
C VAL A 235 -12.68 9.49 -2.27
N TRP A 236 -12.94 9.22 -3.54
CA TRP A 236 -12.16 9.72 -4.66
C TRP A 236 -13.00 10.66 -5.47
N LEU A 237 -12.48 11.88 -5.68
CA LEU A 237 -13.12 12.91 -6.46
C LEU A 237 -12.24 13.27 -7.66
N GLY A 238 -12.85 13.40 -8.83
CA GLY A 238 -12.21 13.95 -10.03
C GLY A 238 -12.60 15.43 -10.13
N TYR A 239 -11.62 16.26 -10.47
CA TYR A 239 -11.85 17.67 -10.73
C TYR A 239 -11.67 17.93 -12.23
N GLY A 240 -12.42 18.89 -12.74
CA GLY A 240 -12.28 19.41 -14.09
C GLY A 240 -12.71 20.88 -14.10
N ALA A 241 -13.28 21.35 -15.21
CA ALA A 241 -13.78 22.74 -15.29
C ALA A 241 -15.04 23.04 -14.45
N SER A 242 -15.63 22.05 -13.76
CA SER A 242 -16.91 22.14 -13.06
C SER A 242 -16.86 21.56 -11.63
N GLN A 243 -18.02 21.21 -11.06
CA GLN A 243 -18.16 20.63 -9.71
C GLN A 243 -17.38 19.30 -9.58
N PRO A 244 -16.95 18.92 -8.37
CA PRO A 244 -16.27 17.65 -8.15
C PRO A 244 -17.16 16.46 -8.54
N GLN A 245 -16.60 15.53 -9.31
CA GLN A 245 -17.24 14.27 -9.67
C GLN A 245 -16.80 13.17 -8.71
N LEU A 246 -17.74 12.37 -8.19
CA LEU A 246 -17.40 11.17 -7.43
C LEU A 246 -16.88 10.08 -8.38
N LEU A 247 -15.61 9.70 -8.23
CA LEU A 247 -14.98 8.62 -9.00
C LEU A 247 -15.16 7.26 -8.34
N SER A 248 -15.09 7.23 -7.01
CA SER A 248 -15.26 6.01 -6.20
C SER A 248 -15.51 6.37 -4.74
N SER A 249 -16.29 5.55 -4.05
CA SER A 249 -16.45 5.62 -2.60
C SER A 249 -16.52 4.21 -2.01
N GLN A 250 -15.94 4.05 -0.83
CA GLN A 250 -16.07 2.85 -0.03
C GLN A 250 -16.18 3.25 1.44
N ALA A 251 -17.31 2.94 2.08
CA ALA A 251 -17.54 3.19 3.50
C ALA A 251 -17.63 1.87 4.24
N VAL A 252 -16.72 1.63 5.18
CA VAL A 252 -16.69 0.40 5.98
C VAL A 252 -16.85 0.69 7.47
N PRO A 253 -17.64 -0.11 8.19
CA PRO A 253 -17.50 -0.18 9.63
C PRO A 253 -16.11 -0.71 9.96
N TYR A 254 -15.48 -0.23 11.02
CA TYR A 254 -14.21 -0.81 11.43
C TYR A 254 -14.15 -1.04 12.93
N PHE A 255 -13.92 -2.30 13.29
CA PHE A 255 -13.97 -2.84 14.65
C PHE A 255 -12.60 -3.43 15.03
N VAL A 256 -11.63 -2.59 15.39
CA VAL A 256 -10.30 -3.03 15.90
C VAL A 256 -9.76 -1.96 16.87
N PRO A 257 -8.93 -2.30 17.87
CA PRO A 257 -8.23 -1.36 18.74
C PRO A 257 -7.65 -0.13 18.00
N ALA A 258 -7.66 1.01 18.71
CA ALA A 258 -7.38 2.34 18.17
C ALA A 258 -6.02 2.49 17.46
N ILE A 259 -5.06 1.59 17.70
CA ILE A 259 -3.69 1.63 17.14
C ILE A 259 -3.69 1.34 15.63
N GLU A 260 -4.64 0.56 15.13
CA GLU A 260 -4.67 0.10 13.72
C GLU A 260 -5.73 0.80 12.87
N ALA A 261 -6.73 1.42 13.50
CA ALA A 261 -7.84 2.07 12.80
C ALA A 261 -7.41 3.22 11.87
N GLY A 262 -6.28 3.87 12.15
CA GLY A 262 -5.69 4.87 11.27
C GLY A 262 -5.07 4.29 9.98
N ARG A 263 -4.88 2.98 9.89
CA ARG A 263 -4.09 2.33 8.83
C ARG A 263 -4.90 1.57 7.79
N ILE A 264 -6.21 1.44 7.98
CA ILE A 264 -7.09 0.77 6.99
C ILE A 264 -7.00 1.49 5.64
N TYR A 265 -6.80 0.76 4.54
CA TYR A 265 -6.69 1.34 3.20
C TYR A 265 -5.64 2.44 3.07
N GLU A 266 -4.39 2.09 3.35
CA GLU A 266 -3.26 3.00 3.19
C GLU A 266 -2.86 3.07 1.70
N ILE A 267 -2.88 4.27 1.11
CA ILE A 267 -2.33 4.45 -0.23
C ILE A 267 -0.81 4.29 -0.14
N VAL A 268 -0.29 3.26 -0.79
CA VAL A 268 1.15 3.01 -0.91
C VAL A 268 1.75 4.00 -1.90
N GLY A 269 1.06 4.22 -3.02
CA GLY A 269 1.48 5.14 -4.08
C GLY A 269 0.73 4.89 -5.37
N THR A 270 1.25 5.45 -6.46
CA THR A 270 0.70 5.29 -7.81
C THR A 270 1.75 4.71 -8.75
N ILE A 271 1.31 3.99 -9.77
CA ILE A 271 2.18 3.36 -10.75
C ILE A 271 1.46 3.08 -12.06
N ASP A 272 2.08 3.36 -13.20
CA ASP A 272 1.66 2.84 -14.52
C ASP A 272 2.06 1.37 -14.64
N ALA A 273 1.20 0.48 -14.13
CA ALA A 273 1.43 -0.95 -14.07
C ALA A 273 1.06 -1.67 -15.37
N ASN A 274 0.01 -1.20 -16.07
CA ASN A 274 -0.45 -1.80 -17.33
C ASN A 274 0.23 -1.20 -18.59
N GLY A 275 0.95 -0.09 -18.46
CA GLY A 275 1.70 0.57 -19.53
C GLY A 275 0.83 1.39 -20.48
N ASP A 276 -0.35 1.84 -20.04
CA ASP A 276 -1.26 2.68 -20.84
C ASP A 276 -0.99 4.18 -20.70
N GLY A 277 -0.02 4.57 -19.86
CA GLY A 277 0.35 5.95 -19.60
C GLY A 277 -0.46 6.62 -18.49
N GLN A 278 -1.48 5.94 -17.96
CA GLN A 278 -2.20 6.33 -16.76
C GLN A 278 -1.62 5.60 -15.54
N GLN A 279 -1.91 6.11 -14.35
CA GLN A 279 -1.39 5.58 -13.11
C GLN A 279 -2.49 4.81 -12.37
N GLU A 280 -2.20 3.56 -12.04
CA GLU A 280 -2.94 2.80 -11.04
C GLU A 280 -2.61 3.29 -9.63
N VAL A 281 -3.55 3.14 -8.72
CA VAL A 281 -3.33 3.38 -7.29
C VAL A 281 -3.14 2.04 -6.58
N LEU A 282 -2.00 1.85 -5.93
CA LEU A 282 -1.76 0.71 -5.04
C LEU A 282 -2.21 1.06 -3.62
N ILE A 283 -3.16 0.29 -3.09
CA ILE A 283 -3.73 0.44 -1.76
C ILE A 283 -3.40 -0.80 -0.94
N GLN A 284 -2.88 -0.60 0.28
CA GLN A 284 -2.73 -1.63 1.28
C GLN A 284 -3.98 -1.67 2.17
N ASN A 285 -4.75 -2.74 2.06
CA ASN A 285 -5.97 -2.96 2.83
C ASN A 285 -5.61 -3.63 4.16
N ASN A 286 -5.39 -2.82 5.19
CA ASN A 286 -5.11 -3.33 6.54
C ASN A 286 -6.42 -3.79 7.22
N GLY A 287 -6.62 -5.10 7.35
CA GLY A 287 -7.64 -5.72 8.18
C GLY A 287 -7.18 -5.94 9.62
N TYR A 288 -7.97 -6.68 10.39
CA TYR A 288 -7.62 -7.08 11.76
C TYR A 288 -6.60 -8.22 11.79
N GLU A 289 -6.84 -9.23 10.95
CA GLU A 289 -6.07 -10.47 10.88
C GLU A 289 -5.21 -10.49 9.61
N ALA A 290 -5.79 -10.09 8.48
CA ALA A 290 -5.08 -10.05 7.21
C ALA A 290 -4.86 -8.64 6.67
N ILE A 291 -3.75 -8.46 5.99
CA ILE A 291 -3.46 -7.35 5.09
C ILE A 291 -3.50 -7.88 3.66
N THR A 292 -4.12 -7.15 2.75
CA THR A 292 -4.07 -7.43 1.31
C THR A 292 -3.67 -6.17 0.54
N PHE A 293 -3.34 -6.31 -0.74
CA PHE A 293 -3.12 -5.19 -1.64
C PHE A 293 -4.18 -5.16 -2.74
N SER A 294 -4.59 -3.96 -3.12
CA SER A 294 -5.46 -3.72 -4.26
C SER A 294 -4.84 -2.73 -5.23
N LEU A 295 -5.03 -2.97 -6.52
CA LEU A 295 -4.79 -1.99 -7.58
C LEU A 295 -6.12 -1.41 -8.04
N TYR A 296 -6.14 -0.10 -8.18
CA TYR A 296 -7.29 0.65 -8.68
C TYR A 296 -6.90 1.38 -9.96
N GLU A 297 -7.70 1.20 -11.01
CA GLU A 297 -7.54 1.84 -12.33
C GLU A 297 -8.60 2.92 -12.54
N LEU A 298 -8.19 4.05 -13.14
CA LEU A 298 -9.13 5.06 -13.62
C LEU A 298 -9.65 4.66 -15.00
N GLN A 299 -10.91 4.25 -15.06
CA GLN A 299 -11.57 3.80 -16.29
C GLN A 299 -12.84 4.59 -16.52
N GLY A 300 -12.86 5.45 -17.55
CA GLY A 300 -14.05 6.21 -17.94
C GLY A 300 -14.61 7.08 -16.81
N ASN A 301 -13.76 7.89 -16.17
CA ASN A 301 -14.07 8.73 -15.00
C ASN A 301 -14.62 7.95 -13.80
N GLN A 302 -14.21 6.70 -13.62
CA GLN A 302 -14.48 5.91 -12.44
C GLN A 302 -13.22 5.22 -11.97
N LEU A 303 -12.98 5.21 -10.67
CA LEU A 303 -11.84 4.50 -10.09
C LEU A 303 -12.28 3.11 -9.61
N LYS A 304 -11.79 2.05 -10.28
CA LYS A 304 -12.26 0.67 -10.08
C LYS A 304 -11.14 -0.22 -9.56
N SER A 305 -11.47 -1.07 -8.58
CA SER A 305 -10.54 -2.14 -8.18
C SER A 305 -10.43 -3.17 -9.30
N VAL A 306 -9.22 -3.37 -9.81
CA VAL A 306 -8.90 -4.33 -10.89
C VAL A 306 -8.10 -5.53 -10.40
N PHE A 307 -7.57 -5.44 -9.18
CA PHE A 307 -6.88 -6.51 -8.49
C PHE A 307 -7.10 -6.34 -6.99
N THR A 308 -7.28 -7.46 -6.29
CA THR A 308 -7.12 -7.58 -4.84
C THR A 308 -6.49 -8.93 -4.57
N GLY A 309 -5.36 -8.96 -3.87
CA GLY A 309 -4.59 -10.17 -3.59
C GLY A 309 -3.37 -9.85 -2.74
N ALA A 310 -2.34 -10.69 -2.80
CA ALA A 310 -1.15 -10.56 -1.98
C ALA A 310 -1.46 -10.43 -0.49
N GLY A 311 -2.29 -11.38 -0.02
CA GLY A 311 -2.75 -11.46 1.34
C GLY A 311 -1.71 -12.08 2.28
N TYR A 312 -1.56 -11.51 3.46
CA TYR A 312 -0.70 -12.00 4.53
C TYR A 312 -1.29 -11.57 5.88
N GLY A 313 -1.11 -12.32 6.95
CA GLY A 313 -1.82 -12.06 8.20
C GLY A 313 -1.39 -12.88 9.40
N CYS A 314 -1.97 -12.51 10.54
CA CYS A 314 -2.11 -13.33 11.73
C CYS A 314 -3.58 -13.77 11.80
#